data_AF-K5WWS7-F1
#
_entry.id   AF-K5WWS7-F1
#
_cell.length_a   1.000
_cell.length_b   1.000
_cell.length_c   1.000
_cell.angle_alpha   90.00
_cell.angle_beta   90.00
_cell.angle_gamma   90.00
#
_symmetry.space_group_name_H-M   'P 1'
#
loop_
_entity.id
_entity.type
_entity.pdbx_description
1 polymer ?
#
loop_
_entity_poly.entity_id
_entity_poly.type
_entity_poly.pdbx_seq_one_letter_code
_entity_poly.pdbx_strand_id
1 'polypeptide(L)'
;MSNNTGGSAPPIFADTAKFNGNNWVSWNGMIRIAAELRGVSGYLDGTIVNPTLNSGQTIPTITTTPPSPTTATTTTTSTSIETPWESTSPRAAEWKVRNAWTMGLLIYNTTDPIGLGISISGTAAEAWKS
;
A
#
# COMPACT_ATOMS: atom_id res chain seq x y z
N MET A 1 10.51 19.97 -3.24
CA MET A 1 9.80 19.60 -2.00
C MET A 1 9.38 18.15 -2.17
N SER A 2 10.08 17.22 -1.52
CA SER A 2 9.69 15.81 -1.55
C SER A 2 8.57 15.62 -0.53
N ASN A 3 7.33 15.56 -1.00
CA ASN A 3 6.19 15.25 -0.15
C ASN A 3 6.27 13.77 0.23
N ASN A 4 6.98 13.49 1.32
CA ASN A 4 7.07 12.17 1.92
C ASN A 4 5.76 11.92 2.69
N THR A 5 4.68 11.60 1.96
CA THR A 5 3.35 11.37 2.55
C THR A 5 3.29 10.05 3.30
N GLY A 6 4.35 9.22 3.23
CA GLY A 6 4.45 7.93 3.91
C GLY A 6 4.28 7.96 5.43
N GLY A 7 4.33 9.14 6.07
CA GLY A 7 4.21 9.31 7.52
C GLY A 7 2.80 9.52 8.09
N SER A 8 1.78 9.88 7.28
CA SER A 8 0.46 10.22 7.83
C SER A 8 -0.41 8.97 8.01
N ALA A 9 -0.89 8.72 9.23
CA ALA A 9 -1.80 7.63 9.56
C ALA A 9 -3.14 7.71 8.79
N PRO A 10 -3.86 6.58 8.63
CA PRO A 10 -5.21 6.60 8.06
C PRO A 10 -6.17 7.46 8.90
N PRO A 11 -7.11 8.18 8.27
CA PRO A 11 -8.15 8.89 9.00
C PRO A 11 -8.98 7.92 9.83
N ILE A 12 -9.37 8.37 11.03
CA ILE A 12 -10.27 7.65 11.93
C ILE A 12 -11.57 8.43 12.00
N PHE A 13 -12.67 7.77 11.67
CA PHE A 13 -14.00 8.34 11.72
C PHE A 13 -14.51 8.39 13.16
N ALA A 14 -15.47 9.27 13.42
CA ALA A 14 -16.21 9.27 14.68
C ALA A 14 -16.82 7.88 14.94
N ASP A 15 -16.96 7.48 16.20
CA ASP A 15 -17.42 6.13 16.54
C ASP A 15 -18.79 5.79 15.94
N THR A 16 -19.68 6.78 15.79
CA THR A 16 -20.99 6.63 15.15
C THR A 16 -20.93 6.38 13.63
N ALA A 17 -19.79 6.69 13.00
CA ALA A 17 -19.55 6.55 11.57
C ALA A 17 -18.73 5.30 11.21
N LYS A 18 -18.16 4.60 12.20
CA LYS A 18 -17.48 3.31 11.99
C LYS A 18 -18.45 2.25 11.51
N PHE A 19 -17.97 1.30 10.71
CA PHE A 19 -18.81 0.20 10.25
C PHE A 19 -19.27 -0.65 11.44
N ASN A 20 -20.56 -0.92 11.52
CA ASN A 20 -21.17 -1.69 12.60
C ASN A 20 -22.07 -2.83 12.07
N GLY A 21 -21.98 -3.16 10.78
CA GLY A 21 -22.84 -4.15 10.12
C GLY A 21 -24.13 -3.57 9.54
N ASN A 22 -24.60 -2.39 9.98
CA ASN A 22 -25.87 -1.80 9.55
C ASN A 22 -25.72 -0.55 8.67
N ASN A 23 -24.56 0.11 8.68
CA ASN A 23 -24.32 1.39 8.01
C ASN A 23 -23.42 1.28 6.75
N TRP A 24 -23.45 0.12 6.09
CA TRP A 24 -22.57 -0.21 4.96
C TRP A 24 -22.44 0.91 3.92
N VAL A 25 -23.57 1.42 3.41
CA VAL A 25 -23.58 2.38 2.29
C VAL A 25 -22.80 3.65 2.64
N SER A 26 -23.05 4.23 3.81
CA SER A 26 -22.38 5.45 4.27
C SER A 26 -20.91 5.19 4.55
N TRP A 27 -20.58 4.10 5.25
CA TRP A 27 -19.21 3.73 5.57
C TRP A 27 -18.37 3.48 4.30
N ASN A 28 -18.90 2.69 3.35
CA ASN A 28 -18.24 2.39 2.08
C ASN A 28 -17.93 3.68 1.30
N GLY A 29 -18.85 4.64 1.28
CA GLY A 29 -18.62 5.95 0.65
C GLY A 29 -17.44 6.69 1.27
N MET A 30 -17.39 6.76 2.61
CA MET A 30 -16.32 7.45 3.33
C MET A 30 -14.95 6.79 3.13
N ILE A 31 -14.87 5.45 3.17
CA ILE A 31 -13.63 4.70 2.93
C ILE A 31 -13.10 4.96 1.51
N ARG A 32 -13.97 4.91 0.49
CA ARG A 32 -13.57 5.17 -0.90
C ARG A 32 -13.05 6.58 -1.09
N ILE A 33 -13.72 7.58 -0.52
CA ILE A 33 -13.25 8.97 -0.58
C ILE A 33 -11.88 9.11 0.11
N ALA A 34 -11.71 8.54 1.30
CA ALA A 34 -10.43 8.59 2.03
C ALA A 34 -9.29 7.90 1.26
N ALA A 35 -9.58 6.77 0.62
CA ALA A 35 -8.61 6.05 -0.21
C ALA A 35 -8.24 6.83 -1.48
N GLU A 36 -9.22 7.46 -2.14
CA GLU A 36 -9.00 8.26 -3.34
C GLU A 36 -8.16 9.51 -3.04
N LEU A 37 -8.47 10.22 -1.95
CA LEU A 37 -7.69 11.39 -1.50
C LEU A 37 -6.22 11.05 -1.22
N ARG A 38 -5.93 9.79 -0.89
CA ARG A 38 -4.58 9.31 -0.61
C ARG A 38 -3.93 8.60 -1.82
N GLY A 39 -4.68 8.31 -2.88
CA GLY A 39 -4.19 7.55 -4.03
C GLY A 39 -4.04 6.04 -3.79
N VAL A 40 -4.80 5.46 -2.86
CA VAL A 40 -4.74 4.03 -2.51
C VAL A 40 -6.01 3.24 -2.83
N SER A 41 -6.94 3.82 -3.59
CA SER A 41 -8.17 3.13 -4.04
C SER A 41 -7.85 1.81 -4.75
N GLY A 42 -6.74 1.75 -5.50
CA GLY A 42 -6.25 0.55 -6.17
C GLY A 42 -5.84 -0.61 -5.24
N TYR A 43 -5.66 -0.36 -3.94
CA TYR A 43 -5.42 -1.41 -2.94
C TYR A 43 -6.73 -1.96 -2.35
N LEU A 44 -7.84 -1.21 -2.45
CA LEU A 44 -9.17 -1.68 -2.04
C LEU A 44 -9.76 -2.62 -3.10
N ASP A 45 -9.69 -2.24 -4.37
CA ASP A 45 -10.19 -3.08 -5.47
C ASP A 45 -9.25 -4.26 -5.80
N GLY A 46 -7.96 -4.11 -5.46
CA GLY A 46 -6.90 -5.08 -5.76
C GLY A 46 -6.29 -4.92 -7.15
N THR A 47 -6.48 -3.77 -7.81
CA THR A 47 -5.86 -3.45 -9.10
C THR A 47 -4.36 -3.21 -8.98
N ILE A 48 -3.88 -2.75 -7.81
CA ILE A 48 -2.45 -2.60 -7.51
C ILE A 48 -1.94 -3.91 -6.91
N VAL A 49 -1.45 -4.78 -7.78
CA VAL A 49 -0.92 -6.11 -7.42
C VAL A 49 0.44 -6.02 -6.75
N ASN A 50 0.75 -7.00 -5.89
CA ASN A 50 2.07 -7.09 -5.25
C ASN A 50 3.15 -7.37 -6.31
N PRO A 51 4.16 -6.48 -6.48
CA PRO A 51 5.21 -6.66 -7.47
C PRO A 51 6.01 -7.96 -7.29
N THR A 52 6.08 -8.51 -6.08
CA THR A 52 6.80 -9.77 -5.84
C THR A 52 6.07 -11.00 -6.38
N LEU A 53 4.76 -10.93 -6.56
CA LEU A 53 3.95 -12.02 -7.13
C LEU A 53 3.96 -11.99 -8.66
N ASN A 54 4.19 -10.81 -9.25
CA ASN A 54 4.26 -10.60 -10.71
C ASN A 54 5.68 -10.68 -11.26
N SER A 55 6.69 -10.70 -10.39
CA SER A 55 8.07 -10.91 -10.78
C SER A 55 8.30 -12.40 -11.03
N GLY A 56 8.09 -12.84 -12.27
CA GLY A 56 8.96 -13.86 -12.83
C GLY A 56 10.40 -13.37 -12.66
N GLN A 57 11.04 -13.82 -11.58
CA GLN A 57 12.48 -13.90 -11.39
C GLN A 57 13.33 -12.92 -12.25
N THR A 58 13.42 -11.64 -11.89
CA THR A 58 14.62 -10.89 -12.27
C THR A 58 15.71 -11.26 -11.28
N ILE A 59 16.30 -12.45 -11.49
CA ILE A 59 17.66 -12.71 -11.00
C ILE A 59 18.50 -11.55 -11.55
N PRO A 60 19.35 -10.87 -10.76
CA PRO A 60 20.37 -10.02 -11.36
C PRO A 60 21.22 -10.91 -12.27
N THR A 61 21.06 -10.79 -13.59
CA THR A 61 21.93 -11.44 -14.56
C THR A 61 23.34 -10.92 -14.32
N ILE A 62 24.17 -11.78 -13.73
CA ILE A 62 25.59 -11.51 -13.52
C ILE A 62 26.25 -11.68 -14.89
N THR A 63 26.31 -10.61 -15.69
CA THR A 63 27.11 -10.60 -16.90
C THR A 63 28.57 -10.52 -16.48
N THR A 64 29.28 -11.66 -16.48
CA THR A 64 30.71 -11.72 -16.19
C THR A 64 31.51 -11.20 -17.38
N THR A 65 31.93 -9.94 -17.33
CA THR A 65 32.95 -9.37 -18.23
C THR A 65 34.29 -9.26 -17.48
N PRO A 66 35.45 -9.53 -18.11
CA PRO A 66 36.76 -9.64 -17.44
C PRO A 66 37.29 -8.30 -16.88
N PRO A 67 38.21 -8.32 -15.88
CA PRO A 67 38.57 -7.12 -15.11
C PRO A 67 39.52 -6.19 -15.88
N SER A 68 39.25 -4.89 -15.81
CA SER A 68 40.15 -3.81 -16.24
C SER A 68 40.11 -2.70 -15.18
N PRO A 69 41.22 -1.96 -14.93
CA PRO A 69 41.57 -1.52 -13.58
C PRO A 69 40.92 -0.20 -13.15
N THR A 70 40.64 -0.15 -11.85
CA THR A 70 40.58 1.03 -10.97
C THR A 70 39.85 2.28 -11.48
N THR A 71 38.55 2.32 -11.24
CA THR A 71 37.80 3.59 -11.19
C THR A 71 37.27 3.78 -9.78
N ALA A 72 37.56 4.94 -9.20
CA ALA A 72 37.22 5.33 -7.84
C ALA A 72 35.74 5.05 -7.50
N THR A 73 35.51 4.45 -6.34
CA THR A 73 34.17 4.29 -5.75
C THR A 73 33.64 5.66 -5.34
N THR A 74 33.01 6.37 -6.27
CA THR A 74 32.12 7.47 -5.90
C THR A 74 30.88 6.82 -5.29
N THR A 75 30.79 6.85 -3.96
CA THR A 75 29.56 6.55 -3.23
C THR A 75 28.54 7.64 -3.61
N THR A 76 27.86 7.46 -4.73
CA THR A 76 26.68 8.26 -5.04
C THR A 76 25.60 7.78 -4.09
N THR A 77 25.32 8.59 -3.06
CA THR A 77 24.14 8.46 -2.23
C THR A 77 22.94 8.54 -3.16
N SER A 78 22.47 7.40 -3.66
CA SER A 78 21.25 7.32 -4.45
C SER A 78 20.12 7.66 -3.51
N THR A 79 19.70 8.92 -3.51
CA THR A 79 18.41 9.34 -2.97
C THR A 79 17.37 8.52 -3.73
N SER A 80 16.94 7.39 -3.15
CA SER A 80 15.89 6.57 -3.72
C SER A 80 14.64 7.44 -3.75
N ILE A 81 14.32 7.96 -4.92
CA ILE A 81 13.07 8.68 -5.13
C ILE A 81 11.96 7.67 -4.82
N GLU A 82 11.18 7.95 -3.77
CA GLU A 82 9.96 7.22 -3.42
C GLU A 82 9.00 7.35 -4.60
N THR A 83 8.36 6.27 -5.00
CA THR A 83 7.31 6.38 -6.02
C THR A 83 6.17 7.25 -5.48
N PRO A 84 5.48 8.04 -6.31
CA PRO A 84 4.29 8.78 -5.86
C PRO A 84 3.21 7.82 -5.33
N TRP A 85 2.37 8.27 -4.39
CA TRP A 85 1.38 7.43 -3.72
C TRP A 85 0.30 6.90 -4.67
N GLU A 86 -0.07 7.73 -5.64
CA GLU A 86 -0.96 7.47 -6.76
C GLU A 86 -0.39 6.49 -7.81
N SER A 87 0.88 6.09 -7.69
CA SER A 87 1.47 5.12 -8.61
C SER A 87 0.78 3.76 -8.49
N THR A 88 0.34 3.23 -9.62
CA THR A 88 -0.20 1.87 -9.75
C THR A 88 0.88 0.80 -9.84
N SER A 89 2.16 1.19 -9.92
CA SER A 89 3.33 0.30 -10.02
C SER A 89 4.37 0.66 -8.94
N PRO A 90 4.05 0.49 -7.65
CA PRO A 90 4.98 0.71 -6.55
C PRO A 90 6.10 -0.34 -6.53
N ARG A 91 7.20 -0.05 -5.83
CA ARG A 91 8.18 -1.09 -5.45
C ARG A 91 7.58 -2.02 -4.39
N ALA A 92 8.13 -3.22 -4.26
CA ALA A 92 7.65 -4.22 -3.29
C ALA A 92 7.54 -3.68 -1.83
N ALA A 93 8.54 -2.94 -1.37
CA ALA A 93 8.53 -2.35 -0.04
C ALA A 93 7.44 -1.27 0.12
N GLU A 94 7.27 -0.43 -0.91
CA GLU A 94 6.25 0.63 -0.94
C GLU A 94 4.84 0.02 -0.99
N TRP A 95 4.65 -1.02 -1.80
CA TRP A 95 3.40 -1.78 -1.89
C TRP A 95 2.98 -2.31 -0.52
N LYS A 96 3.91 -2.92 0.23
CA LYS A 96 3.63 -3.47 1.56
C LYS A 96 3.15 -2.39 2.53
N VAL A 97 3.81 -1.23 2.55
CA VAL A 97 3.46 -0.10 3.42
C VAL A 97 2.10 0.49 3.03
N ARG A 98 1.84 0.67 1.74
CA ARG A 98 0.56 1.20 1.24
C ARG A 98 -0.60 0.24 1.46
N ASN A 99 -0.39 -1.06 1.22
CA ASN A 99 -1.37 -2.09 1.55
C ASN A 99 -1.67 -2.10 3.06
N ALA A 100 -0.66 -2.02 3.92
CA ALA A 100 -0.85 -1.94 5.37
C ALA A 100 -1.57 -0.66 5.80
N TRP A 101 -1.29 0.46 5.14
CA TRP A 101 -2.01 1.72 5.36
C TRP A 101 -3.50 1.58 5.03
N THR A 102 -3.82 1.01 3.87
CA THR A 102 -5.22 0.75 3.45
C THR A 102 -5.90 -0.25 4.38
N MET A 103 -5.17 -1.27 4.86
CA MET A 103 -5.68 -2.18 5.88
C MET A 103 -6.01 -1.44 7.18
N GLY A 104 -5.14 -0.53 7.63
CA GLY A 104 -5.41 0.33 8.78
C GLY A 104 -6.65 1.21 8.59
N LEU A 105 -6.85 1.75 7.37
CA LEU A 105 -8.06 2.49 7.03
C LEU A 105 -9.33 1.65 7.24
N LEU A 106 -9.31 0.36 6.89
CA LEU A 106 -10.46 -0.53 7.09
C LEU A 106 -10.67 -0.91 8.56
N ILE A 107 -9.60 -1.32 9.23
CA ILE A 107 -9.64 -1.83 10.61
C ILE A 107 -10.03 -0.72 11.59
N TYR A 108 -9.39 0.46 11.52
CA TYR A 108 -9.65 1.54 12.47
C TYR A 108 -11.06 2.13 12.33
N ASN A 109 -11.68 1.94 11.16
CA ASN A 109 -13.01 2.44 10.86
C ASN A 109 -14.08 1.35 10.91
N THR A 110 -13.79 0.20 11.53
CA THR A 110 -14.76 -0.88 11.73
C THR A 110 -14.82 -1.26 13.20
N THR A 111 -16.03 -1.37 13.73
CA THR A 111 -16.28 -1.95 15.06
C THR A 111 -16.26 -3.46 14.95
N ASP A 112 -15.41 -4.12 15.74
CA ASP A 112 -15.27 -5.59 15.75
C ASP A 112 -15.12 -6.20 14.33
N PRO A 113 -14.03 -5.89 13.61
CA PRO A 113 -13.85 -6.35 12.23
C PRO A 113 -13.90 -7.88 12.11
N ILE A 114 -13.40 -8.62 13.10
CA ILE A 114 -13.44 -10.09 13.09
C ILE A 114 -14.87 -10.60 13.30
N GLY A 115 -15.61 -10.05 14.27
CA GLY A 115 -17.01 -10.43 14.50
C GLY A 115 -17.93 -10.10 13.33
N LEU A 116 -17.59 -9.10 12.53
CA LEU A 116 -18.28 -8.74 11.28
C LEU A 116 -17.81 -9.54 10.06
N GLY A 117 -16.86 -10.46 10.21
CA GLY A 117 -16.40 -11.35 9.14
C GLY A 117 -15.29 -10.78 8.24
N ILE A 118 -14.69 -9.64 8.59
CA ILE A 118 -13.61 -9.03 7.80
C ILE A 118 -12.30 -9.81 7.96
N SER A 119 -11.73 -10.24 6.84
CA SER A 119 -10.43 -10.93 6.81
C SER A 119 -9.25 -9.96 6.99
N ILE A 120 -8.69 -9.91 8.20
CA ILE A 120 -7.55 -9.02 8.54
C ILE A 120 -6.17 -9.65 8.32
N SER A 121 -6.10 -10.95 7.99
CA SER A 121 -4.83 -11.67 7.79
C SER A 121 -4.24 -11.53 6.39
N GLY A 122 -5.02 -10.96 5.46
CA GLY A 122 -4.68 -10.85 4.05
C GLY A 122 -4.24 -9.45 3.60
N THR A 123 -4.53 -9.15 2.34
CA THR A 123 -4.41 -7.86 1.70
C THR A 123 -5.60 -6.96 2.04
N ALA A 124 -5.43 -5.65 1.88
CA ALA A 124 -6.54 -4.72 2.05
C ALA A 124 -7.69 -5.02 1.08
N ALA A 125 -7.38 -5.56 -0.10
CA ALA A 125 -8.39 -5.98 -1.07
C ALA A 125 -9.22 -7.18 -0.59
N GLU A 126 -8.62 -8.12 0.15
CA GLU A 126 -9.34 -9.25 0.75
C GLU A 126 -10.24 -8.79 1.88
N ALA A 127 -9.74 -7.90 2.75
CA ALA A 127 -10.54 -7.27 3.80
C ALA A 127 -11.71 -6.47 3.21
N TRP A 128 -11.50 -5.76 2.10
CA TRP A 128 -12.53 -4.95 1.43
C TRP A 128 -13.65 -5.79 0.79
N LYS A 129 -13.36 -7.03 0.38
CA LYS A 129 -14.29 -7.94 -0.30
C LYS A 129 -15.03 -8.89 0.67
N SER A 130 -14.69 -8.84 1.96
CA SER A 130 -15.29 -9.69 2.99
C SER A 130 -16.76 -9.34 3.25
#